data_AF-A0A519FTH4-F1
#
_entry.id   AF-A0A519FTH4-F1
#
_cell.length_a   1.000
_cell.length_b   1.000
_cell.length_c   1.000
_cell.angle_alpha   90.00
_cell.angle_beta   90.00
_cell.angle_gamma   90.00
#
_symmetry.space_group_name_H-M   'P 1'
#
loop_
_entity.id
_entity.type
_entity.pdbx_description
1 polymer ?
#
loop_
_entity_poly.entity_id
_entity_poly.type
_entity_poly.pdbx_seq_one_letter_code
_entity_poly.pdbx_strand_id
1 'polypeptide(L)'
;MLQQFLRTASDGWELALASVRNLVRETDLQPDEAGGDFAAEAYRLGANLAEVHAVLASAFASFPLDSAAVSAAMLGRLDAAVAVVPQIAEFRDAVAEQLGVISEISGQLAHRVHGDLHLGQTLRTSLGWKLVDFEGEPAKDLAERQEPDSPWRDVAGMIRSFDYAASTIVRDLGGTDAEAAEVAHRAGSWTAHTTAAFLTGYTEQREAPMTEAEASLLRAYIADKAVYEATYESRNRPSWLPIPLAALAGIAVAA
;
A
#
# COMPACT_ATOMS: atom_id res chain seq x y z
N MET A 1 -26.33 8.12 -4.62
CA MET A 1 -25.72 9.23 -3.84
C MET A 1 -25.36 10.33 -4.82
N LEU A 2 -25.51 11.62 -4.48
CA LEU A 2 -25.06 12.74 -5.32
C LEU A 2 -23.92 13.46 -4.58
N GLN A 3 -22.78 13.63 -5.25
CA GLN A 3 -21.58 14.23 -4.68
C GLN A 3 -21.15 15.46 -5.50
N GLN A 4 -20.43 16.39 -4.86
CA GLN A 4 -19.91 17.57 -5.55
C GLN A 4 -18.81 17.16 -6.55
N PHE A 5 -18.95 17.59 -7.80
CA PHE A 5 -17.92 17.38 -8.82
C PHE A 5 -16.68 18.26 -8.56
N LEU A 6 -15.51 17.64 -8.47
CA LEU A 6 -14.23 18.30 -8.20
C LEU A 6 -13.56 18.75 -9.51
N ARG A 7 -13.89 19.96 -9.97
CA ARG A 7 -13.48 20.48 -11.30
C ARG A 7 -11.97 20.56 -11.56
N THR A 8 -11.15 20.63 -10.51
CA THR A 8 -9.69 20.78 -10.61
C THR A 8 -8.95 19.50 -10.20
N ALA A 9 -9.65 18.36 -10.09
CA ALA A 9 -9.06 17.13 -9.61
C ALA A 9 -8.18 16.49 -10.69
N SER A 10 -6.95 16.17 -10.31
CA SER A 10 -6.10 15.21 -11.01
C SER A 10 -6.12 13.88 -10.28
N ASP A 11 -6.12 12.79 -11.02
CA ASP A 11 -6.04 11.43 -10.47
C ASP A 11 -4.65 11.18 -9.87
N GLY A 12 -4.61 10.62 -8.65
CA GLY A 12 -3.35 10.40 -7.93
C GLY A 12 -2.46 9.32 -8.58
N TRP A 13 -3.06 8.32 -9.22
CA TRP A 13 -2.32 7.29 -9.95
C TRP A 13 -1.61 7.89 -11.17
N GLU A 14 -2.30 8.72 -11.95
CA GLU A 14 -1.69 9.42 -13.10
C GLU A 14 -0.55 10.36 -12.67
N LEU A 15 -0.70 11.07 -11.54
CA LEU A 15 0.37 11.90 -10.99
C LEU A 15 1.61 11.08 -10.59
N ALA A 16 1.41 9.94 -9.93
CA ALA A 16 2.49 9.03 -9.56
C ALA A 16 3.20 8.46 -10.79
N LEU A 17 2.46 7.98 -11.80
CA LEU A 17 3.04 7.49 -13.05
C LEU A 17 3.86 8.56 -13.77
N ALA A 18 3.40 9.81 -13.78
CA ALA A 18 4.14 10.92 -14.36
C ALA A 18 5.47 11.17 -13.61
N SER A 19 5.46 11.12 -12.28
CA SER A 19 6.66 11.25 -11.44
C SER A 19 7.67 10.13 -11.68
N VAL A 20 7.24 8.86 -11.62
CA VAL A 20 8.12 7.71 -11.89
C VAL A 20 8.73 7.82 -13.29
N ARG A 21 7.91 8.18 -14.30
CA ARG A 21 8.37 8.35 -15.68
C ARG A 21 9.39 9.48 -15.84
N ASN A 22 9.28 10.54 -15.05
CA ASN A 22 10.28 11.61 -15.03
C ASN A 22 11.61 11.09 -14.47
N LEU A 23 11.59 10.44 -13.30
CA LEU A 23 12.81 9.93 -12.67
C LEU A 23 13.55 8.92 -13.56
N VAL A 24 12.87 7.95 -14.14
CA VAL A 24 13.53 6.91 -14.96
C VAL A 24 14.15 7.46 -16.25
N ARG A 25 13.75 8.67 -16.69
CA ARG A 25 14.34 9.35 -17.85
C ARG A 25 15.53 10.23 -17.50
N GLU A 26 15.59 10.74 -16.28
CA GLU A 26 16.66 11.60 -15.78
C GLU A 26 17.75 10.75 -15.10
N THR A 27 18.45 9.92 -15.87
CA THR A 27 19.33 8.82 -15.38
C THR A 27 20.45 9.25 -14.42
N ASP A 28 20.81 10.53 -14.39
CA ASP A 28 21.91 11.04 -13.58
C ASP A 28 21.45 11.60 -12.22
N LEU A 29 20.13 11.68 -11.99
CA LEU A 29 19.56 12.32 -10.80
C LEU A 29 19.01 11.30 -9.80
N GLN A 30 19.08 11.63 -8.52
CA GLN A 30 18.37 10.94 -7.45
C GLN A 30 16.89 11.38 -7.38
N PRO A 31 16.01 10.62 -6.70
CA PRO A 31 14.59 10.99 -6.55
C PRO A 31 14.34 12.42 -6.06
N ASP A 32 15.14 12.91 -5.11
CA ASP A 32 15.04 14.24 -4.49
C ASP A 32 15.61 15.38 -5.36
N GLU A 33 16.31 15.03 -6.44
CA GLU A 33 16.89 15.98 -7.40
C GLU A 33 16.07 16.11 -8.68
N ALA A 34 15.22 15.11 -8.96
CA ALA A 34 14.40 15.06 -10.17
C ALA A 34 13.28 16.11 -10.15
N GLY A 35 13.03 16.76 -11.28
CA GLY A 35 12.00 17.81 -11.38
C GLY A 35 10.57 17.31 -11.13
N GLY A 36 10.35 16.00 -11.23
CA GLY A 36 9.09 15.32 -10.97
C GLY A 36 8.99 14.65 -9.60
N ASP A 37 9.83 15.00 -8.61
CA ASP A 37 9.77 14.41 -7.27
C ASP A 37 8.34 14.42 -6.67
N PHE A 38 7.90 13.26 -6.19
CA PHE A 38 6.57 13.05 -5.60
C PHE A 38 6.57 13.11 -4.07
N ALA A 39 7.71 13.18 -3.40
CA ALA A 39 7.79 13.07 -1.93
C ALA A 39 6.96 14.13 -1.20
N ALA A 40 6.98 15.38 -1.67
CA ALA A 40 6.17 16.43 -1.05
C ALA A 40 4.65 16.16 -1.16
N GLU A 41 4.20 15.55 -2.26
CA GLU A 41 2.80 15.17 -2.46
C GLU A 41 2.45 13.92 -1.66
N ALA A 42 3.35 12.93 -1.59
CA ALA A 42 3.22 11.74 -0.78
C ALA A 42 3.14 12.07 0.71
N TYR A 43 3.98 12.98 1.21
CA TYR A 43 3.90 13.51 2.58
C TYR A 43 2.52 14.12 2.86
N ARG A 44 2.02 14.99 1.97
CA ARG A 44 0.68 15.60 2.13
C ARG A 44 -0.44 14.56 2.08
N LEU A 45 -0.29 13.51 1.28
CA LEU A 45 -1.25 12.42 1.21
C LEU A 45 -1.24 11.60 2.51
N GLY A 46 -0.07 11.32 3.07
CA GLY A 46 0.08 10.66 4.38
C GLY A 46 -0.57 11.45 5.50
N ALA A 47 -0.31 12.76 5.56
CA ALA A 47 -0.97 13.65 6.52
C ALA A 47 -2.49 13.67 6.31
N ASN A 48 -2.97 13.79 5.07
CA ASN A 48 -4.41 13.78 4.79
C ASN A 48 -5.08 12.47 5.22
N LEU A 49 -4.43 11.32 5.02
CA LEU A 49 -4.95 10.03 5.47
C LEU A 49 -5.05 9.95 7.00
N ALA A 50 -4.02 10.41 7.72
CA ALA A 50 -4.03 10.45 9.18
C ALA A 50 -5.17 11.32 9.72
N GLU A 51 -5.44 12.48 9.09
CA GLU A 51 -6.58 13.33 9.42
C GLU A 51 -7.92 12.60 9.21
N VAL A 52 -8.08 11.91 8.07
CA VAL A 52 -9.28 11.11 7.79
C VAL A 52 -9.47 10.00 8.82
N HIS A 53 -8.41 9.26 9.17
CA HIS A 53 -8.47 8.24 10.22
C HIS A 53 -8.89 8.82 11.57
N ALA A 54 -8.34 9.98 11.97
CA ALA A 54 -8.73 10.64 13.21
C ALA A 54 -10.23 11.01 13.22
N VAL A 55 -10.75 11.53 12.10
CA VAL A 55 -12.18 11.83 11.94
C VAL A 55 -13.03 10.57 12.01
N LEU A 56 -12.64 9.49 11.34
CA LEU A 56 -13.37 8.22 11.36
C LEU A 56 -13.40 7.59 12.75
N ALA A 57 -12.26 7.55 13.44
CA ALA A 57 -12.17 7.08 14.82
C ALA A 57 -13.05 7.90 15.77
N SER A 58 -13.05 9.23 15.62
CA SER A 58 -13.90 10.11 16.43
C SER A 58 -15.40 9.92 16.15
N ALA A 59 -15.77 9.70 14.88
CA ALA A 59 -17.18 9.60 14.47
C ALA A 59 -17.81 8.22 14.73
N PHE A 60 -17.03 7.13 14.62
CA PHE A 60 -17.54 5.75 14.65
C PHE A 60 -17.02 4.92 15.84
N ALA A 61 -16.28 5.54 16.76
CA ALA A 61 -15.56 4.90 17.86
C ALA A 61 -14.41 3.97 17.42
N SER A 62 -13.55 3.67 18.39
CA SER A 62 -12.42 2.74 18.24
C SER A 62 -12.61 1.56 19.19
N PHE A 63 -12.05 0.42 18.79
CA PHE A 63 -12.13 -0.85 19.51
C PHE A 63 -10.72 -1.42 19.70
N PRO A 64 -10.46 -2.24 20.73
CA PRO A 64 -9.21 -3.00 20.79
C PRO A 64 -9.06 -3.89 19.55
N LEU A 65 -7.89 -3.86 18.92
CA LEU A 65 -7.56 -4.75 17.81
C LEU A 65 -7.33 -6.17 18.35
N ASP A 66 -8.05 -7.15 17.80
CA ASP A 66 -7.78 -8.57 18.05
C ASP A 66 -6.68 -9.05 17.10
N SER A 67 -5.43 -8.77 17.46
CA SER A 67 -4.27 -9.08 16.60
C SER A 67 -4.10 -10.59 16.37
N ALA A 68 -4.54 -11.43 17.32
CA ALA A 68 -4.50 -12.89 17.18
C ALA A 68 -5.51 -13.36 16.12
N ALA A 69 -6.74 -12.83 16.13
CA ALA A 69 -7.73 -13.13 15.09
C ALA A 69 -7.28 -12.62 13.70
N VAL A 70 -6.70 -11.42 13.64
CA VAL A 70 -6.15 -10.86 12.39
C VAL A 70 -5.03 -11.74 11.84
N SER A 71 -4.06 -12.13 12.69
CA SER A 71 -2.96 -13.03 12.32
C SER A 71 -3.49 -14.35 11.75
N ALA A 72 -4.43 -14.99 12.45
CA ALA A 72 -5.04 -16.24 12.00
C ALA A 72 -5.75 -16.10 10.64
N ALA A 73 -6.46 -14.98 10.41
CA ALA A 73 -7.13 -14.71 9.14
C ALA A 73 -6.13 -14.47 7.99
N MET A 74 -5.02 -13.77 8.24
CA MET A 74 -3.96 -13.57 7.25
C MET A 74 -3.26 -14.89 6.90
N LEU A 75 -2.95 -15.72 7.90
CA LEU A 75 -2.36 -17.05 7.70
C LEU A 75 -3.27 -17.98 6.89
N GLY A 76 -4.58 -17.98 7.20
CA GLY A 76 -5.56 -18.73 6.42
C GLY A 76 -5.64 -18.27 4.96
N ARG A 77 -5.52 -16.96 4.70
CA ARG A 77 -5.46 -16.42 3.33
C ARG A 77 -4.16 -16.80 2.61
N LEU A 78 -3.03 -16.81 3.30
CA LEU A 78 -1.75 -17.30 2.75
C LEU A 78 -1.85 -18.77 2.32
N ASP A 79 -2.38 -19.65 3.18
CA ASP A 79 -2.53 -21.06 2.86
C ASP A 79 -3.47 -21.28 1.66
N ALA A 80 -4.59 -20.54 1.61
CA ALA A 80 -5.50 -20.57 0.47
C ALA A 80 -4.83 -20.05 -0.82
N ALA A 81 -3.99 -19.02 -0.73
CA ALA A 81 -3.29 -18.45 -1.87
C ALA A 81 -2.25 -19.41 -2.46
N VAL A 82 -1.50 -20.16 -1.64
CA VAL A 82 -0.54 -21.17 -2.11
C VAL A 82 -1.20 -22.23 -2.98
N ALA A 83 -2.45 -22.62 -2.68
CA ALA A 83 -3.20 -23.57 -3.49
C ALA A 83 -3.57 -23.02 -4.88
N VAL A 84 -3.67 -21.70 -5.03
CA VAL A 84 -4.06 -21.02 -6.29
C VAL A 84 -2.82 -20.59 -7.08
N VAL A 85 -1.79 -20.12 -6.38
CA VAL A 85 -0.53 -19.60 -6.92
C VAL A 85 0.62 -20.38 -6.27
N PRO A 86 1.00 -21.55 -6.83
CA PRO A 86 2.03 -22.41 -6.23
C PRO A 86 3.39 -21.75 -6.05
N GLN A 87 3.70 -20.69 -6.82
CA GLN A 87 4.93 -19.91 -6.68
C GLN A 87 5.07 -19.26 -5.29
N ILE A 88 3.96 -18.99 -4.58
CA ILE A 88 4.00 -18.45 -3.22
C ILE A 88 4.65 -19.44 -2.24
N ALA A 89 4.62 -20.74 -2.55
CA ALA A 89 5.20 -21.78 -1.69
C ALA A 89 6.69 -21.55 -1.38
N GLU A 90 7.43 -20.91 -2.28
CA GLU A 90 8.85 -20.57 -2.10
C GLU A 90 9.07 -19.62 -0.92
N PHE A 91 8.13 -18.70 -0.68
CA PHE A 91 8.24 -17.63 0.32
C PHE A 91 7.32 -17.87 1.53
N ARG A 92 6.53 -18.96 1.51
CA ARG A 92 5.43 -19.19 2.46
C ARG A 92 5.87 -19.09 3.90
N ASP A 93 6.93 -19.79 4.29
CA ASP A 93 7.31 -19.90 5.70
C ASP A 93 7.80 -18.56 6.25
N ALA A 94 8.59 -17.81 5.48
CA ALA A 94 9.04 -16.47 5.87
C ALA A 94 7.86 -15.48 5.95
N VAL A 95 6.93 -15.53 5.00
CA VAL A 95 5.70 -14.71 5.05
C VAL A 95 4.84 -15.10 6.25
N ALA A 96 4.67 -16.40 6.51
CA ALA A 96 3.89 -16.89 7.64
C ALA A 96 4.48 -16.46 8.99
N GLU A 97 5.81 -16.40 9.11
CA GLU A 97 6.48 -15.87 10.30
C GLU A 97 6.11 -14.40 10.52
N GLN A 98 6.22 -13.55 9.48
CA GLN A 98 5.85 -12.13 9.58
C GLN A 98 4.37 -11.93 9.94
N LEU A 99 3.47 -12.73 9.37
CA LEU A 99 2.04 -12.72 9.71
C LEU A 99 1.76 -13.28 11.11
N GLY A 100 2.57 -14.21 11.60
CA GLY A 100 2.43 -14.84 12.90
C GLY A 100 2.85 -13.92 14.05
N VAL A 101 3.93 -13.15 13.88
CA VAL A 101 4.49 -12.26 14.91
C VAL A 101 3.46 -11.27 15.47
N ILE A 102 2.48 -10.85 14.67
CA ILE A 102 1.48 -9.88 15.13
C ILE A 102 0.48 -10.47 16.13
N SER A 103 0.38 -11.80 16.31
CA SER A 103 -0.59 -12.42 17.23
C SER A 103 -0.41 -11.96 18.68
N GLU A 104 0.82 -11.65 19.06
CA GLU A 104 1.19 -11.23 20.43
C GLU A 104 1.10 -9.70 20.64
N ILE A 105 0.78 -8.94 19.58
CA ILE A 105 0.68 -7.48 19.67
C ILE A 105 -0.61 -7.09 20.39
N SER A 106 -0.46 -6.31 21.45
CA SER A 106 -1.58 -5.80 22.25
C SER A 106 -1.57 -4.27 22.34
N GLY A 107 -2.66 -3.69 22.83
CA GLY A 107 -2.79 -2.24 23.03
C GLY A 107 -3.00 -1.42 21.77
N GLN A 108 -3.19 -2.07 20.61
CA GLN A 108 -3.51 -1.43 19.34
C GLN A 108 -5.02 -1.26 19.19
N LEU A 109 -5.44 -0.25 18.44
CA LEU A 109 -6.84 0.07 18.20
C LEU A 109 -7.23 -0.19 16.74
N ALA A 110 -8.45 -0.67 16.56
CA ALA A 110 -9.16 -0.75 15.30
C ALA A 110 -10.24 0.33 15.24
N HIS A 111 -10.50 0.87 14.05
CA HIS A 111 -11.60 1.81 13.80
C HIS A 111 -12.11 1.64 12.36
N ARG A 112 -13.13 2.41 11.97
CA ARG A 112 -13.56 2.43 10.56
C ARG A 112 -12.44 2.97 9.68
N VAL A 113 -12.07 2.21 8.67
CA VAL A 113 -11.04 2.55 7.66
C VAL A 113 -11.69 2.69 6.29
N HIS A 114 -10.94 3.16 5.30
CA HIS A 114 -11.35 3.10 3.90
C HIS A 114 -11.45 1.64 3.43
N GLY A 115 -10.49 0.80 3.82
CA GLY A 115 -10.52 -0.65 3.64
C GLY A 115 -10.15 -1.15 2.25
N ASP A 116 -9.94 -0.27 1.26
CA ASP A 116 -9.41 -0.57 -0.09
C ASP A 116 -8.65 0.64 -0.67
N LEU A 117 -7.87 1.32 0.17
CA LEU A 117 -7.19 2.54 -0.23
C LEU A 117 -6.01 2.24 -1.18
N HIS A 118 -5.99 2.94 -2.31
CA HIS A 118 -4.87 2.97 -3.27
C HIS A 118 -4.87 4.31 -4.04
N LEU A 119 -3.84 4.59 -4.85
CA LEU A 119 -3.71 5.88 -5.56
C LEU A 119 -4.90 6.21 -6.47
N GLY A 120 -5.48 5.21 -7.12
CA GLY A 120 -6.72 5.37 -7.90
C GLY A 120 -7.96 5.79 -7.10
N GLN A 121 -7.92 5.74 -5.76
CA GLN A 121 -8.94 6.29 -4.86
C GLN A 121 -8.57 7.66 -4.29
N THR A 122 -7.63 8.34 -4.94
CA THR A 122 -7.13 9.66 -4.51
C THR A 122 -7.25 10.68 -5.63
N LEU A 123 -7.71 11.87 -5.27
CA LEU A 123 -7.82 13.00 -6.17
C LEU A 123 -7.07 14.20 -5.60
N ARG A 124 -6.14 14.76 -6.38
CA ARG A 124 -5.43 15.97 -6.02
C ARG A 124 -6.15 17.19 -6.59
N THR A 125 -6.67 18.04 -5.71
CA THR A 125 -7.31 19.32 -6.09
C THR A 125 -6.41 20.49 -5.73
N SER A 126 -6.72 21.72 -6.15
CA SER A 126 -5.98 22.91 -5.69
C SER A 126 -6.03 23.13 -4.17
N LEU A 127 -7.01 22.54 -3.49
CA LEU A 127 -7.23 22.63 -2.04
C LEU A 127 -6.62 21.46 -1.25
N GLY A 128 -5.95 20.52 -1.92
CA GLY A 128 -5.35 19.35 -1.30
C GLY A 128 -5.93 18.02 -1.79
N TRP A 129 -5.55 16.95 -1.11
CA TRP A 129 -5.98 15.59 -1.39
C TRP A 129 -7.43 15.34 -0.98
N LYS A 130 -8.10 14.48 -1.74
CA LYS A 130 -9.42 13.93 -1.45
C LYS A 130 -9.35 12.42 -1.63
N LEU A 131 -9.79 11.69 -0.61
CA LEU A 131 -10.03 10.26 -0.65
C LEU A 131 -11.48 10.03 -1.09
N VAL A 132 -11.69 9.10 -2.01
CA VAL A 132 -13.01 8.77 -2.57
C VAL A 132 -13.28 7.28 -2.43
N ASP A 133 -14.50 6.83 -2.74
CA ASP A 133 -14.85 5.40 -2.81
C ASP A 133 -14.66 4.59 -1.51
N PHE A 134 -15.31 5.03 -0.43
CA PHE A 134 -15.36 4.32 0.85
C PHE A 134 -16.29 3.08 0.83
N GLU A 135 -16.43 2.42 -0.31
CA GLU A 135 -17.24 1.19 -0.43
C GLU A 135 -16.55 -0.04 0.17
N GLY A 136 -15.24 0.03 0.41
CA GLY A 136 -14.39 -1.07 0.89
C GLY A 136 -14.12 -2.12 -0.20
N GLU A 137 -13.38 -3.18 0.15
CA GLU A 137 -12.96 -4.20 -0.82
C GLU A 137 -14.17 -4.87 -1.53
N PRO A 138 -14.25 -4.82 -2.88
CA PRO A 138 -15.40 -5.33 -3.63
C PRO A 138 -15.68 -6.83 -3.45
N ALA A 139 -14.68 -7.61 -3.06
CA ALA A 139 -14.80 -9.06 -2.87
C ALA A 139 -15.43 -9.45 -1.52
N LYS A 140 -15.43 -8.55 -0.53
CA LYS A 140 -16.01 -8.78 0.81
C LYS A 140 -17.51 -8.51 0.81
N ASP A 141 -18.25 -9.16 1.70
CA ASP A 141 -19.67 -8.83 1.89
C ASP A 141 -19.86 -7.50 2.64
N LEU A 142 -21.10 -6.99 2.67
CA LEU A 142 -21.36 -5.67 3.27
C LEU A 142 -21.10 -5.63 4.79
N ALA A 143 -21.27 -6.76 5.49
CA ALA A 143 -21.03 -6.82 6.94
C ALA A 143 -19.52 -6.75 7.19
N GLU A 144 -18.74 -7.55 6.47
CA GLU A 144 -17.28 -7.56 6.52
C GLU A 144 -16.66 -6.19 6.16
N ARG A 145 -17.22 -5.48 5.18
CA ARG A 145 -16.73 -4.13 4.79
C ARG A 145 -16.99 -3.05 5.86
N GLN A 146 -17.88 -3.31 6.81
CA GLN A 146 -18.20 -2.35 7.88
C GLN A 146 -17.43 -2.63 9.18
N GLU A 147 -16.74 -3.77 9.27
CA GLU A 147 -15.96 -4.12 10.45
C GLU A 147 -14.80 -3.13 10.66
N PRO A 148 -14.56 -2.68 11.91
CA PRO A 148 -13.38 -1.91 12.24
C PRO A 148 -12.11 -2.70 11.96
N ASP A 149 -11.08 -2.01 11.50
CA ASP A 149 -9.77 -2.61 11.20
C ASP A 149 -8.64 -1.69 11.66
N SER A 150 -7.41 -2.19 11.60
CA SER A 150 -6.21 -1.42 11.84
C SER A 150 -6.03 -0.34 10.75
N PRO A 151 -5.72 0.92 11.11
CA PRO A 151 -5.40 1.96 10.13
C PRO A 151 -4.21 1.59 9.24
N TRP A 152 -3.33 0.69 9.72
CA TRP A 152 -2.19 0.21 8.96
C TRP A 152 -2.57 -0.59 7.72
N ARG A 153 -3.81 -1.07 7.62
CA ARG A 153 -4.36 -1.68 6.40
C ARG A 153 -4.42 -0.69 5.24
N ASP A 154 -4.94 0.52 5.48
CA ASP A 154 -5.01 1.57 4.45
C ASP A 154 -3.62 2.09 4.08
N VAL A 155 -2.73 2.24 5.06
CA VAL A 155 -1.32 2.60 4.85
C VAL A 155 -0.63 1.55 3.97
N ALA A 156 -0.82 0.26 4.27
CA ALA A 156 -0.27 -0.83 3.46
C ALA A 156 -0.81 -0.81 2.03
N GLY A 157 -2.11 -0.57 1.84
CA GLY A 157 -2.74 -0.43 0.52
C GLY A 157 -2.10 0.67 -0.32
N MET A 158 -1.85 1.84 0.28
CA MET A 158 -1.17 2.94 -0.41
C MET A 158 0.29 2.60 -0.77
N ILE A 159 1.04 1.96 0.14
CA ILE A 159 2.43 1.54 -0.12
C ILE A 159 2.50 0.52 -1.26
N ARG A 160 1.60 -0.47 -1.27
CA ARG A 160 1.45 -1.40 -2.40
C ARG A 160 1.11 -0.65 -3.69
N SER A 161 0.26 0.37 -3.63
CA SER A 161 -0.07 1.19 -4.79
C SER A 161 1.13 1.97 -5.36
N PHE A 162 2.06 2.44 -4.53
CA PHE A 162 3.32 3.05 -5.01
C PHE A 162 4.17 2.02 -5.76
N ASP A 163 4.32 0.81 -5.21
CA ASP A 163 5.05 -0.27 -5.86
C ASP A 163 4.45 -0.68 -7.21
N TYR A 164 3.11 -0.71 -7.31
CA TYR A 164 2.43 -0.95 -8.59
C TYR A 164 2.66 0.17 -9.60
N ALA A 165 2.67 1.44 -9.17
CA ALA A 165 2.93 2.57 -10.07
C ALA A 165 4.35 2.49 -10.64
N ALA A 166 5.34 2.22 -9.79
CA ALA A 166 6.72 1.99 -10.18
C ALA A 166 6.85 0.82 -11.16
N SER A 167 6.27 -0.33 -10.82
CA SER A 167 6.31 -1.56 -11.63
C SER A 167 5.63 -1.41 -12.99
N THR A 168 4.58 -0.58 -13.07
CA THR A 168 3.91 -0.27 -14.34
C THR A 168 4.86 0.43 -15.31
N ILE A 169 5.63 1.40 -14.84
CA ILE A 169 6.62 2.10 -15.69
C ILE A 169 7.77 1.19 -16.09
N VAL A 170 8.27 0.35 -15.18
CA VAL A 170 9.31 -0.65 -15.50
C VAL A 170 8.87 -1.54 -16.66
N ARG A 171 7.63 -2.03 -16.61
CA ARG A 171 7.08 -2.88 -17.67
C ARG A 171 6.91 -2.13 -18.99
N ASP A 172 6.40 -0.91 -18.95
CA ASP A 172 6.06 -0.15 -20.16
C ASP A 172 7.32 0.36 -20.91
N LEU A 173 8.46 0.51 -20.23
CA LEU A 173 9.72 0.97 -20.80
C LEU A 173 10.69 -0.15 -21.20
N GLY A 174 10.24 -1.41 -21.23
CA GLY A 174 11.07 -2.59 -21.51
C GLY A 174 12.02 -2.41 -22.71
N GLY A 175 13.32 -2.59 -22.46
CA GLY A 175 14.42 -2.49 -23.41
C GLY A 175 15.34 -3.72 -23.32
N THR A 176 16.63 -3.54 -23.52
CA THR A 176 17.62 -4.60 -23.24
C THR A 176 17.64 -4.98 -21.75
N ASP A 177 18.16 -6.16 -21.41
CA ASP A 177 18.22 -6.63 -20.01
C ASP A 177 18.93 -5.64 -19.08
N ALA A 178 19.96 -4.95 -19.57
CA ALA A 178 20.69 -3.94 -18.80
C ALA A 178 19.87 -2.66 -18.56
N GLU A 179 19.14 -2.19 -19.57
CA GLU A 179 18.25 -1.02 -19.44
C GLU A 179 17.08 -1.33 -18.52
N ALA A 180 16.51 -2.53 -18.62
CA ALA A 180 15.43 -2.98 -17.75
C ALA A 180 15.86 -3.04 -16.27
N ALA A 181 17.09 -3.52 -16.00
CA ALA A 181 17.64 -3.56 -14.65
C ALA A 181 17.84 -2.16 -14.06
N GLU A 182 18.37 -1.21 -14.85
CA GLU A 182 18.55 0.18 -14.41
C GLU A 182 17.20 0.86 -14.14
N VAL A 183 16.23 0.70 -15.04
CA VAL A 183 14.87 1.25 -14.84
C VAL A 183 14.23 0.67 -13.59
N ALA A 184 14.37 -0.65 -13.34
CA ALA A 184 13.87 -1.29 -12.13
C ALA A 184 14.55 -0.75 -10.86
N HIS A 185 15.87 -0.55 -10.88
CA HIS A 185 16.60 0.03 -9.76
C HIS A 185 16.10 1.45 -9.44
N ARG A 186 15.99 2.31 -10.45
CA ARG A 186 15.49 3.69 -10.28
C ARG A 186 14.05 3.73 -9.79
N ALA A 187 13.19 2.86 -10.34
CA ALA A 187 11.80 2.74 -9.89
C ALA A 187 11.70 2.27 -8.42
N GLY A 188 12.58 1.35 -8.00
CA GLY A 188 12.70 0.94 -6.60
C GLY A 188 13.10 2.08 -5.67
N SER A 189 14.07 2.90 -6.08
CA SER A 189 14.49 4.09 -5.34
C SER A 189 13.36 5.12 -5.20
N TRP A 190 12.54 5.31 -6.25
CA TRP A 190 11.33 6.14 -6.19
C TRP A 190 10.33 5.60 -5.16
N THR A 191 10.05 4.30 -5.18
CA THR A 191 9.11 3.67 -4.25
C THR A 191 9.57 3.85 -2.80
N ALA A 192 10.85 3.63 -2.53
CA ALA A 192 11.43 3.80 -1.19
C ALA A 192 11.33 5.26 -0.72
N HIS A 193 11.72 6.22 -1.56
CA HIS A 193 11.67 7.65 -1.27
C HIS A 193 10.24 8.13 -1.00
N THR A 194 9.31 7.75 -1.87
CA THR A 194 7.88 8.09 -1.78
C THR A 194 7.23 7.49 -0.54
N THR A 195 7.53 6.21 -0.25
CA THR A 195 7.02 5.52 0.93
C THR A 195 7.50 6.17 2.22
N ALA A 196 8.79 6.53 2.29
CA ALA A 196 9.34 7.23 3.45
C ALA A 196 8.62 8.56 3.67
N ALA A 197 8.47 9.39 2.63
CA ALA A 197 7.78 10.67 2.73
C ALA A 197 6.31 10.53 3.16
N PHE A 198 5.58 9.55 2.61
CA PHE A 198 4.21 9.23 2.99
C PHE A 198 4.09 8.83 4.47
N LEU A 199 4.96 7.93 4.94
CA LEU A 199 4.98 7.51 6.34
C LEU A 199 5.37 8.65 7.29
N THR A 200 6.31 9.51 6.89
CA THR A 200 6.65 10.72 7.66
C THR A 200 5.42 11.62 7.80
N GLY A 201 4.74 11.94 6.70
CA GLY A 201 3.53 12.77 6.76
C GLY A 201 2.41 12.15 7.61
N TYR A 202 2.22 10.83 7.52
CA TYR A 202 1.23 10.12 8.33
C TYR A 202 1.57 10.14 9.84
N THR A 203 2.84 9.92 10.20
CA THR A 203 3.29 9.85 11.60
C THR A 203 3.44 11.22 12.26
N GLU A 204 3.85 12.25 11.51
CA GLU A 204 3.88 13.63 12.02
C GLU A 204 2.47 14.19 12.24
N GLN A 205 1.53 13.93 11.33
CA GLN A 205 0.15 14.42 11.47
C GLN A 205 -0.58 13.84 12.69
N ARG A 206 -0.28 12.58 13.08
CA ARG A 206 -0.82 11.97 14.30
C ARG A 206 -0.06 12.34 15.57
N GLU A 207 0.97 13.18 15.45
CA GLU A 207 1.85 13.64 16.54
C GLU A 207 2.48 12.49 17.36
N ALA A 208 2.71 11.34 16.70
CA ALA A 208 3.27 10.16 17.34
C ALA A 208 4.18 9.39 16.37
N PRO A 209 5.43 9.11 16.74
CA PRO A 209 6.30 8.28 15.90
C PRO A 209 5.74 6.86 15.79
N MET A 210 6.10 6.15 14.71
CA MET A 210 5.74 4.74 14.56
C MET A 210 6.46 3.89 15.61
N THR A 211 5.69 3.09 16.35
CA THR A 211 6.22 2.12 17.32
C THR A 211 6.63 0.82 16.62
N GLU A 212 7.42 -0.03 17.29
CA GLU A 212 7.81 -1.33 16.70
C GLU A 212 6.62 -2.27 16.48
N ALA A 213 5.62 -2.21 17.37
CA ALA A 213 4.37 -2.97 17.20
C ALA A 213 3.62 -2.53 15.94
N GLU A 214 3.52 -1.23 15.71
CA GLU A 214 2.89 -0.68 14.51
C GLU A 214 3.69 -0.98 13.24
N ALA A 215 5.01 -0.92 13.30
CA ALA A 215 5.88 -1.32 12.19
C ALA A 215 5.68 -2.81 11.84
N SER A 216 5.56 -3.68 12.84
CA SER A 216 5.25 -5.10 12.65
C SER A 216 3.87 -5.32 12.03
N LEU A 217 2.85 -4.59 12.51
CA LEU A 217 1.52 -4.62 11.89
C LEU A 217 1.56 -4.16 10.42
N LEU A 218 2.25 -3.06 10.13
CA LEU A 218 2.37 -2.56 8.77
C LEU A 218 3.04 -3.58 7.84
N ARG A 219 4.14 -4.21 8.28
CA ARG A 219 4.80 -5.29 7.52
C ARG A 219 3.83 -6.44 7.23
N ALA A 220 3.06 -6.88 8.23
CA ALA A 220 2.08 -7.94 8.06
C ALA A 220 0.95 -7.57 7.09
N TYR A 221 0.39 -6.35 7.17
CA TYR A 221 -0.64 -5.89 6.23
C TYR A 221 -0.11 -5.73 4.79
N ILE A 222 1.14 -5.30 4.61
CA ILE A 222 1.77 -5.25 3.27
C ILE A 222 1.90 -6.67 2.71
N ALA A 223 2.36 -7.63 3.52
CA ALA A 223 2.49 -9.03 3.10
C ALA A 223 1.13 -9.65 2.75
N ASP A 224 0.13 -9.47 3.61
CA ASP A 224 -1.23 -9.94 3.39
C ASP A 224 -1.86 -9.35 2.11
N LYS A 225 -1.64 -8.06 1.85
CA LYS A 225 -2.11 -7.42 0.61
C LYS A 225 -1.40 -7.99 -0.62
N ALA A 226 -0.09 -8.27 -0.54
CA ALA A 226 0.65 -8.91 -1.63
C ALA A 226 0.18 -10.36 -1.90
N VAL A 227 -0.17 -11.12 -0.86
CA VAL A 227 -0.79 -12.46 -0.98
C VAL A 227 -2.13 -12.39 -1.72
N TYR A 228 -2.98 -11.43 -1.32
CA TYR A 228 -4.25 -11.18 -1.99
C TYR A 228 -4.04 -10.80 -3.47
N GLU A 229 -3.13 -9.87 -3.73
CA GLU A 229 -2.78 -9.40 -5.07
C GLU A 229 -2.29 -10.54 -5.96
N ALA A 230 -1.40 -11.42 -5.48
CA ALA A 230 -0.94 -12.57 -6.27
C ALA A 230 -2.11 -13.46 -6.72
N THR A 231 -3.03 -13.75 -5.81
CA THR A 231 -4.25 -14.51 -6.12
C THR A 231 -5.15 -13.76 -7.11
N TYR A 232 -5.30 -12.45 -6.95
CA TYR A 232 -6.10 -11.62 -7.86
C TYR A 232 -5.48 -11.54 -9.26
N GLU A 233 -4.19 -11.23 -9.36
CA GLU A 233 -3.49 -11.06 -10.64
C GLU A 233 -3.38 -12.37 -11.41
N SER A 234 -3.12 -13.50 -10.74
CA SER A 234 -3.11 -14.82 -11.40
C SER A 234 -4.41 -15.16 -12.11
N ARG A 235 -5.55 -14.63 -11.64
CA ARG A 235 -6.88 -14.88 -12.22
C ARG A 235 -7.28 -13.85 -13.26
N ASN A 236 -6.95 -12.58 -13.04
CA ASN A 236 -7.49 -11.47 -13.82
C ASN A 236 -6.48 -10.85 -14.78
N ARG A 237 -5.20 -10.79 -14.41
CA ARG A 237 -4.13 -10.20 -15.23
C ARG A 237 -2.82 -11.00 -15.04
N PRO A 238 -2.70 -12.23 -15.57
CA PRO A 238 -1.55 -13.11 -15.29
C PRO A 238 -0.18 -12.49 -15.58
N SER A 239 -0.09 -11.56 -16.52
CA SER A 239 1.15 -10.82 -16.83
C SER A 239 1.60 -9.85 -15.72
N TRP A 240 0.75 -9.54 -14.74
CA TRP A 240 1.06 -8.71 -13.57
C TRP A 240 1.48 -9.52 -12.35
N LEU A 241 1.28 -10.85 -12.36
CA LEU A 241 1.64 -11.74 -11.26
C LEU A 241 3.11 -11.59 -10.76
N PRO A 242 4.11 -11.29 -11.61
CA PRO A 242 5.46 -11.07 -11.12
C PRO A 242 5.60 -9.94 -10.08
N ILE A 243 4.71 -8.93 -10.10
CA ILE A 243 4.77 -7.78 -9.19
C ILE A 243 4.52 -8.21 -7.72
N PRO A 244 3.37 -8.82 -7.36
CA PRO A 244 3.15 -9.27 -6.00
C PRO A 244 4.11 -10.41 -5.59
N LEU A 245 4.58 -11.25 -6.53
CA LEU A 245 5.60 -12.27 -6.21
C LEU A 245 6.94 -11.63 -5.82
N ALA A 246 7.39 -10.59 -6.54
CA ALA A 246 8.60 -9.85 -6.18
C ALA A 246 8.47 -9.17 -4.81
N ALA A 247 7.28 -8.63 -4.49
CA ALA A 247 7.02 -8.07 -3.17
C ALA A 247 7.11 -9.13 -2.05
N LEU A 248 6.51 -10.31 -2.24
CA LEU A 248 6.60 -11.43 -1.29
C LEU A 248 8.04 -11.93 -1.12
N ALA A 249 8.81 -12.01 -2.21
CA ALA A 249 10.22 -12.36 -2.15
C ALA A 249 11.03 -11.31 -1.36
N GLY A 250 10.78 -10.02 -1.58
CA GLY A 250 11.41 -8.93 -0.83
C GLY A 250 11.10 -8.98 0.67
N ILE A 251 9.86 -9.30 1.03
CA ILE A 251 9.45 -9.51 2.44
C ILE A 251 10.20 -10.72 3.03
N ALA A 252 10.29 -11.82 2.29
CA ALA A 252 10.94 -13.04 2.76
C ALA A 252 12.46 -12.86 3.00
N VAL A 253 13.12 -11.97 2.25
CA VAL A 253 14.55 -11.65 2.45
C VAL A 253 14.78 -10.71 3.64
N ALA A 254 13.77 -9.94 4.04
CA ALA A 254 13.85 -9.00 5.17
C ALA A 254 13.47 -9.62 6.53
N ALA A 255 12.94 -10.86 6.53
CA ALA A 255 12.60 -11.65 7.70
C ALA A 255 13.85 -12.34 8.28
#